data_AF-A0A2V9B302-F1
#
_entry.id   AF-A0A2V9B302-F1
#
_cell.length_a   1.000
_cell.length_b   1.000
_cell.length_c   1.000
_cell.angle_alpha   90.00
_cell.angle_beta   90.00
_cell.angle_gamma   90.00
#
_symmetry.space_group_name_H-M   'P 1'
#
loop_
_entity.id
_entity.type
_entity.pdbx_description
1 polymer ?
#
loop_
_entity_poly.entity_id
_entity_poly.type
_entity_poly.pdbx_seq_one_letter_code
_entity_poly.pdbx_strand_id
1 'polypeptide(L)'
;MRSLRVLLGFGLCLFAGALLVGNVPADDISEHARKLHFSSIVLDTHADTPQRFFSQTFDLGKRNSDGHIDIPRMREGDLNVQFFSVWIDGRILGPPAVQKALDQIDAIHENVRKHSNDLVFCRTADDIRRARAQGKIAVLIGIEGGHMIGNDIRVLRMFGDLGVRYITLSHFYNDEWADSSTDKPVHNGLTDFGKDIVREMNRQGILVDISHVSDKTFYDALEVSKAPLIASHSSCRAISNHARNMTDQMIKGLAAKAGVIQINYERAFL
;
A
#
# COMPACT_ATOMS: atom_id res chain seq x y z
N MET A 1 -7.14 -48.97 -62.67
CA MET A 1 -8.28 -49.13 -61.73
C MET A 1 -8.15 -48.08 -60.64
N ARG A 2 -9.20 -47.25 -60.51
CA ARG A 2 -9.67 -46.53 -59.31
C ARG A 2 -8.66 -45.65 -58.56
N SER A 3 -8.64 -44.32 -58.76
CA SER A 3 -9.55 -43.31 -58.19
C SER A 3 -9.61 -43.32 -56.65
N LEU A 4 -9.12 -42.26 -56.00
CA LEU A 4 -9.95 -41.42 -55.10
C LEU A 4 -9.19 -40.17 -54.65
N ARG A 5 -9.78 -39.00 -54.94
CA ARG A 5 -9.57 -37.77 -54.18
C ARG A 5 -10.18 -37.97 -52.80
N VAL A 6 -9.46 -37.60 -51.74
CA VAL A 6 -10.09 -37.28 -50.45
C VAL A 6 -9.56 -35.93 -50.00
N LEU A 7 -10.46 -34.94 -50.00
CA LEU A 7 -10.34 -33.71 -49.23
C LEU A 7 -10.41 -34.08 -47.74
N LEU A 8 -9.44 -33.63 -46.95
CA LEU A 8 -9.63 -33.22 -45.57
C LEU A 8 -9.16 -31.76 -45.53
N GLY A 9 -10.03 -30.75 -45.44
CA GLY A 9 -10.88 -30.53 -44.28
C GLY A 9 -10.12 -29.65 -43.27
N PHE A 10 -9.67 -28.45 -43.70
CA PHE A 10 -9.16 -27.43 -42.79
C PHE A 10 -10.35 -26.88 -41.99
N GLY A 11 -10.55 -27.41 -40.79
CA GLY A 11 -11.49 -26.93 -39.80
C GLY A 11 -10.76 -26.62 -38.50
N LEU A 12 -9.87 -25.61 -38.53
CA LEU A 12 -9.33 -25.07 -37.28
C LEU A 12 -10.41 -24.15 -36.70
N CYS A 13 -11.20 -24.68 -35.75
CA CYS A 13 -12.07 -23.87 -34.92
C CYS A 13 -11.21 -22.95 -34.05
N LEU A 14 -10.96 -21.74 -34.53
CA LEU A 14 -10.48 -20.62 -33.74
C LEU A 14 -11.57 -20.28 -32.71
N PHE A 15 -11.44 -20.82 -31.50
CA PHE A 15 -12.10 -20.26 -30.32
C PHE A 15 -11.40 -18.94 -29.98
N ALA A 16 -11.70 -17.89 -30.75
CA ALA A 16 -11.45 -16.52 -30.35
C ALA A 16 -12.53 -16.13 -29.33
N GLY A 17 -12.43 -16.69 -28.12
CA GLY A 17 -13.10 -16.15 -26.95
C GLY A 17 -12.38 -14.88 -26.52
N ALA A 18 -12.48 -13.82 -27.31
CA ALA A 18 -12.19 -12.48 -26.82
C ALA A 18 -13.26 -12.20 -25.76
N LEU A 19 -12.89 -12.37 -24.49
CA LEU A 19 -13.58 -11.73 -23.38
C LEU A 19 -13.56 -10.24 -23.70
N LEU A 20 -14.64 -9.75 -24.30
CA LEU A 20 -14.98 -8.35 -24.33
C LEU A 20 -15.13 -7.96 -22.85
N VAL A 21 -14.03 -7.52 -22.26
CA VAL A 21 -14.07 -6.69 -21.06
C VAL A 21 -14.78 -5.43 -21.53
N GLY A 22 -16.09 -5.39 -21.34
CA GLY A 22 -16.88 -4.21 -21.64
C GLY A 22 -16.26 -3.06 -20.86
N ASN A 23 -15.76 -2.05 -21.58
CA ASN A 23 -15.49 -0.75 -20.99
C ASN A 23 -16.82 -0.27 -20.41
N VAL A 24 -16.99 -0.39 -19.09
CA VAL A 24 -18.04 0.32 -18.38
C VAL A 24 -17.66 1.80 -18.49
N PRO A 25 -18.43 2.63 -19.23
CA PRO A 25 -18.14 4.05 -19.28
C PRO A 25 -18.22 4.63 -17.87
N ALA A 26 -17.31 5.55 -17.54
CA ALA A 26 -17.21 6.19 -16.23
C ALA A 26 -18.49 6.96 -15.78
N ASP A 27 -19.48 7.08 -16.67
CA ASP A 27 -20.76 7.78 -16.45
C ASP A 27 -21.85 6.91 -15.77
N ASP A 28 -21.59 5.63 -15.47
CA ASP A 28 -22.57 4.74 -14.81
C ASP A 28 -22.55 4.82 -13.27
N ILE A 29 -21.94 5.87 -12.69
CA ILE A 29 -21.92 6.06 -11.24
C ILE A 29 -23.27 6.62 -10.79
N SER A 30 -24.07 5.79 -10.12
CA SER A 30 -25.36 6.20 -9.57
C SER A 30 -25.25 7.45 -8.68
N GLU A 31 -26.29 8.27 -8.65
CA GLU A 31 -26.37 9.44 -7.75
C GLU A 31 -26.16 9.04 -6.28
N HIS A 32 -26.64 7.86 -5.89
CA HIS A 32 -26.43 7.31 -4.56
C HIS A 32 -24.93 7.10 -4.27
N ALA A 33 -24.20 6.44 -5.16
CA ALA A 33 -22.76 6.21 -5.01
C ALA A 33 -21.99 7.53 -4.97
N ARG A 34 -22.34 8.50 -5.85
CA ARG A 34 -21.75 9.85 -5.80
C ARG A 34 -21.99 10.51 -4.45
N LYS A 35 -23.22 10.54 -3.96
CA LYS A 35 -23.56 11.14 -2.67
C LYS A 35 -22.84 10.47 -1.51
N LEU A 36 -22.74 9.14 -1.51
CA LEU A 36 -21.99 8.39 -0.50
C LEU A 36 -20.51 8.79 -0.51
N HIS A 37 -19.88 8.82 -1.68
CA HIS A 37 -18.47 9.20 -1.85
C HIS A 37 -18.19 10.61 -1.31
N PHE A 38 -18.89 11.62 -1.82
CA PHE A 38 -18.65 13.02 -1.48
C PHE A 38 -19.11 13.42 -0.07
N SER A 39 -19.85 12.55 0.64
CA SER A 39 -20.17 12.75 2.07
C SER A 39 -19.27 11.95 3.01
N SER A 40 -18.43 11.07 2.49
CA SER A 40 -17.51 10.24 3.27
C SER A 40 -16.17 10.94 3.52
N ILE A 41 -15.35 10.32 4.38
CA ILE A 41 -13.90 10.56 4.41
C ILE A 41 -13.25 9.48 3.55
N VAL A 42 -12.76 9.86 2.38
CA VAL A 42 -12.06 8.94 1.48
C VAL A 42 -10.59 8.91 1.84
N LEU A 43 -10.08 7.72 2.16
CA LEU A 43 -8.73 7.49 2.64
C LEU A 43 -8.03 6.46 1.77
N ASP A 44 -6.85 6.81 1.30
CA ASP A 44 -5.90 5.93 0.64
C ASP A 44 -4.70 5.70 1.57
N THR A 45 -4.38 4.43 1.84
CA THR A 45 -3.31 4.04 2.76
C THR A 45 -1.95 3.89 2.10
N HIS A 46 -1.81 4.09 0.79
CA HIS A 46 -0.55 3.80 0.13
C HIS A 46 -0.38 4.50 -1.23
N ALA A 47 0.52 5.49 -1.28
CA ALA A 47 0.97 6.07 -2.54
C ALA A 47 2.48 6.38 -2.55
N ASP A 48 3.19 5.86 -3.54
CA ASP A 48 4.64 6.05 -3.77
C ASP A 48 5.04 7.40 -4.36
N THR A 49 4.16 8.39 -4.25
CA THR A 49 4.42 9.74 -4.76
C THR A 49 5.69 10.39 -4.18
N PRO A 50 6.11 10.13 -2.92
CA PRO A 50 7.30 10.75 -2.34
C PRO A 50 8.59 10.58 -3.13
N GLN A 51 8.75 9.50 -3.89
CA GLN A 51 9.90 9.32 -4.77
C GLN A 51 10.06 10.47 -5.78
N ARG A 52 8.94 11.08 -6.18
CA ARG A 52 8.89 12.16 -7.16
C ARG A 52 9.23 13.52 -6.55
N PHE A 53 9.19 13.67 -5.22
CA PHE A 53 9.43 14.95 -4.54
C PHE A 53 10.87 15.47 -4.70
N PHE A 54 11.80 14.60 -5.08
CA PHE A 54 13.19 14.97 -5.37
C PHE A 54 13.40 15.44 -6.82
N SER A 55 12.37 15.35 -7.68
CA SER A 55 12.43 15.86 -9.04
C SER A 55 12.18 17.37 -9.07
N GLN A 56 13.01 18.10 -9.81
CA GLN A 56 12.82 19.55 -10.01
C GLN A 56 11.60 19.88 -10.89
N THR A 57 11.10 18.93 -11.67
CA THR A 57 9.98 19.14 -12.59
C THR A 57 8.63 18.74 -11.99
N PHE A 58 8.64 18.02 -10.86
CA PHE A 58 7.42 17.57 -10.21
C PHE A 58 6.93 18.63 -9.21
N ASP A 59 5.64 18.92 -9.25
CA ASP A 59 4.99 19.80 -8.29
C ASP A 59 3.67 19.19 -7.85
N LEU A 60 3.56 18.80 -6.57
CA LEU A 60 2.37 18.18 -6.02
C LEU A 60 1.14 19.10 -6.14
N GLY A 61 1.35 20.42 -6.14
CA GLY A 61 0.28 21.41 -6.31
C GLY A 61 -0.22 21.61 -7.73
N LYS A 62 0.39 20.96 -8.74
CA LYS A 62 0.02 21.12 -10.15
C LYS A 62 -0.50 19.81 -10.71
N ARG A 63 -1.31 19.90 -11.77
CA ARG A 63 -1.73 18.73 -12.54
C ARG A 63 -0.53 18.23 -13.35
N ASN A 64 0.04 17.12 -12.95
CA ASN A 64 1.21 16.54 -13.60
C ASN A 64 0.79 15.72 -14.83
N SER A 65 1.65 15.69 -15.86
CA SER A 65 1.42 14.92 -17.10
C SER A 65 1.41 13.40 -16.90
N ASP A 66 2.00 12.94 -15.80
CA ASP A 66 2.20 11.54 -15.44
C ASP A 66 2.02 11.33 -13.92
N GLY A 67 1.90 10.05 -13.53
CA GLY A 67 1.53 9.63 -12.17
C GLY A 67 0.06 9.80 -11.86
N HIS A 68 -0.34 9.39 -10.66
CA HIS A 68 -1.76 9.27 -10.27
C HIS A 68 -2.18 10.24 -9.17
N ILE A 69 -1.23 10.79 -8.41
CA ILE A 69 -1.49 11.66 -7.26
C ILE A 69 -0.89 13.05 -7.49
N ASP A 70 -1.76 14.05 -7.45
CA ASP A 70 -1.46 15.47 -7.25
C ASP A 70 -2.69 16.17 -6.66
N ILE A 71 -2.50 17.37 -6.11
CA ILE A 71 -3.57 18.10 -5.43
C ILE A 71 -4.79 18.30 -6.33
N PRO A 72 -4.67 18.72 -7.61
CA PRO A 72 -5.82 18.80 -8.50
C PRO A 72 -6.60 17.49 -8.62
N ARG A 73 -5.93 16.35 -8.84
CA ARG A 73 -6.59 15.03 -8.92
C ARG A 73 -7.21 14.62 -7.58
N MET A 74 -6.52 14.86 -6.46
CA MET A 74 -7.06 14.58 -5.12
C MET A 74 -8.33 15.39 -4.83
N ARG A 75 -8.38 16.65 -5.26
CA ARG A 75 -9.58 17.51 -5.12
C ARG A 75 -10.73 17.02 -5.99
N GLU A 76 -10.46 16.72 -7.26
CA GLU A 76 -11.48 16.23 -8.21
C GLU A 76 -12.06 14.87 -7.79
N GLY A 77 -11.23 13.98 -7.26
CA GLY A 77 -11.63 12.69 -6.72
C GLY A 77 -12.14 12.70 -5.29
N ASP A 78 -12.21 13.86 -4.62
CA ASP A 78 -12.51 14.03 -3.20
C ASP A 78 -11.71 13.09 -2.27
N LEU A 79 -10.42 12.87 -2.59
CA LEU A 79 -9.50 12.17 -1.70
C LEU A 79 -9.19 13.06 -0.50
N ASN A 80 -9.53 12.60 0.70
CA ASN A 80 -9.44 13.41 1.92
C ASN A 80 -8.22 13.07 2.76
N VAL A 81 -7.71 11.84 2.63
CA VAL A 81 -6.58 11.35 3.41
C VAL A 81 -5.68 10.54 2.52
N GLN A 82 -4.39 10.86 2.52
CA GLN A 82 -3.36 10.08 1.86
C GLN A 82 -2.27 9.72 2.86
N PHE A 83 -1.96 8.43 2.97
CA PHE A 83 -0.67 8.00 3.47
C PHE A 83 0.35 8.03 2.33
N PHE A 84 1.34 8.89 2.45
CA PHE A 84 2.47 8.88 1.54
C PHE A 84 3.48 7.81 1.98
N SER A 85 3.81 6.91 1.06
CA SER A 85 4.74 5.79 1.28
C SER A 85 6.18 6.28 1.20
N VAL A 86 6.94 6.05 2.27
CA VAL A 86 8.38 6.16 2.30
C VAL A 86 8.93 4.81 1.87
N TRP A 87 9.50 4.76 0.67
CA TRP A 87 9.96 3.52 0.05
C TRP A 87 11.36 3.66 -0.51
N ILE A 88 12.19 2.63 -0.36
CA ILE A 88 13.49 2.51 -1.03
C ILE A 88 13.71 1.09 -1.53
N ASP A 89 14.69 0.91 -2.41
CA ASP A 89 15.12 -0.44 -2.82
C ASP A 89 15.60 -1.24 -1.60
N GLY A 90 15.00 -2.42 -1.38
CA GLY A 90 15.25 -3.26 -0.21
C GLY A 90 16.66 -3.83 -0.09
N ARG A 91 17.54 -3.62 -1.09
CA ARG A 91 18.96 -3.97 -1.03
C ARG A 91 19.81 -2.86 -0.41
N ILE A 92 19.24 -1.69 -0.18
CA ILE A 92 19.88 -0.61 0.57
C ILE A 92 19.63 -0.87 2.06
N LEU A 93 20.68 -1.20 2.80
CA LEU A 93 20.59 -1.64 4.20
C LEU A 93 21.36 -0.71 5.14
N GLY A 94 21.11 -0.83 6.45
CA GLY A 94 21.89 -0.16 7.49
C GLY A 94 21.75 1.37 7.46
N PRO A 95 22.80 2.13 7.85
CA PRO A 95 22.73 3.60 7.93
C PRO A 95 22.25 4.30 6.65
N PRO A 96 22.65 3.89 5.42
CA PRO A 96 22.10 4.45 4.19
C PRO A 96 20.57 4.29 4.03
N ALA A 97 20.00 3.18 4.51
CA ALA A 97 18.56 2.94 4.45
C ALA A 97 17.82 3.93 5.35
N VAL A 98 18.31 4.09 6.58
CA VAL A 98 17.77 5.04 7.57
C VAL A 98 17.85 6.46 7.03
N GLN A 99 18.98 6.87 6.46
CA GLN A 99 19.14 8.22 5.90
C GLN A 99 18.13 8.49 4.77
N LYS A 100 17.98 7.56 3.82
CA LYS A 100 17.02 7.74 2.72
C LYS A 100 15.56 7.76 3.17
N ALA A 101 15.24 7.01 4.22
CA ALA A 101 13.92 7.10 4.84
C ALA A 101 13.69 8.49 5.46
N LEU A 102 14.69 9.02 6.18
CA LEU A 102 14.64 10.39 6.73
C LEU A 102 14.49 11.45 5.64
N ASP A 103 15.23 11.33 4.54
CA ASP A 103 15.14 12.26 3.41
C ASP A 103 13.70 12.32 2.83
N GLN A 104 13.04 11.16 2.72
CA GLN A 104 11.65 11.09 2.23
C GLN A 104 10.63 11.58 3.25
N ILE A 105 10.82 11.28 4.53
CA ILE A 105 9.99 11.82 5.62
C ILE A 105 10.04 13.35 5.58
N ASP A 106 11.24 13.93 5.47
CA ASP A 106 11.41 15.38 5.38
C ASP A 106 10.77 15.95 4.10
N ALA A 107 10.98 15.31 2.94
CA ALA A 107 10.36 15.74 1.69
C ALA A 107 8.82 15.76 1.76
N ILE A 108 8.19 14.82 2.48
CA ILE A 108 6.74 14.84 2.72
C ILE A 108 6.35 16.06 3.58
N HIS A 109 7.08 16.32 4.67
CA HIS A 109 6.84 17.50 5.52
C HIS A 109 7.03 18.82 4.77
N GLU A 110 8.06 18.93 3.94
CA GLU A 110 8.32 20.09 3.06
C GLU A 110 7.15 20.30 2.07
N ASN A 111 6.65 19.24 1.44
CA ASN A 111 5.52 19.34 0.52
C ASN A 111 4.23 19.78 1.24
N VAL A 112 3.97 19.27 2.44
CA VAL A 112 2.85 19.75 3.27
C VAL A 112 2.99 21.24 3.58
N ARG A 113 4.19 21.70 3.95
CA ARG A 113 4.45 23.13 4.24
C ARG A 113 4.27 24.00 3.00
N LYS A 114 4.85 23.60 1.88
CA LYS A 114 4.77 24.29 0.58
C LYS A 114 3.31 24.43 0.10
N HIS A 115 2.49 23.42 0.36
CA HIS A 115 1.09 23.37 -0.09
C HIS A 115 0.09 23.46 1.09
N SER A 116 0.42 24.25 2.12
CA SER A 116 -0.34 24.31 3.38
C SER A 116 -1.76 24.89 3.26
N ASN A 117 -2.10 25.54 2.14
CA ASN A 117 -3.49 25.91 1.83
C ASN A 117 -4.37 24.68 1.59
N ASP A 118 -3.79 23.62 1.03
CA ASP A 118 -4.51 22.41 0.64
C ASP A 118 -4.26 21.24 1.58
N LEU A 119 -3.01 21.10 2.05
CA LEU A 119 -2.54 19.96 2.81
C LEU A 119 -2.41 20.29 4.29
N VAL A 120 -2.58 19.28 5.13
CA VAL A 120 -2.24 19.34 6.56
C VAL A 120 -1.68 18.01 7.03
N PHE A 121 -0.56 18.05 7.73
CA PHE A 121 0.05 16.88 8.32
C PHE A 121 -0.79 16.39 9.52
N CYS A 122 -1.08 15.10 9.56
CA CYS A 122 -1.91 14.45 10.57
C CYS A 122 -1.20 13.25 11.19
N ARG A 123 -1.51 12.96 12.46
CA ARG A 123 -0.99 11.81 13.20
C ARG A 123 -2.09 10.93 13.80
N THR A 124 -3.32 11.43 13.84
CA THR A 124 -4.46 10.77 14.48
C THR A 124 -5.73 10.84 13.63
N ALA A 125 -6.70 9.97 13.94
CA ALA A 125 -8.02 10.01 13.33
C ALA A 125 -8.76 11.33 13.62
N ASP A 126 -8.52 11.96 14.77
CA ASP A 126 -9.13 13.25 15.10
C ASP A 126 -8.51 14.39 14.29
N ASP A 127 -7.20 14.32 14.00
CA ASP A 127 -6.56 15.27 13.08
C ASP A 127 -7.20 15.17 11.69
N ILE A 128 -7.41 13.94 11.20
CA ILE A 128 -8.07 13.67 9.92
C ILE A 128 -9.48 14.28 9.89
N ARG A 129 -10.29 14.07 10.94
CA ARG A 129 -11.65 14.64 11.02
C ARG A 129 -11.62 16.17 11.02
N ARG A 130 -10.67 16.78 11.73
CA ARG A 130 -10.49 18.24 11.72
C ARG A 130 -10.03 18.75 10.35
N ALA A 131 -9.12 18.04 9.68
CA ALA A 131 -8.68 18.37 8.32
C ALA A 131 -9.85 18.36 7.34
N ARG A 132 -10.69 17.32 7.36
CA ARG A 132 -11.92 17.25 6.55
C ARG A 132 -12.85 18.42 6.81
N ALA A 133 -13.10 18.75 8.09
CA ALA A 133 -13.95 19.88 8.47
C ALA A 133 -13.40 21.24 7.98
N GLN A 134 -12.08 21.36 7.82
CA GLN A 134 -11.40 22.54 7.29
C GLN A 134 -11.29 22.53 5.75
N GLY A 135 -11.79 21.50 5.07
CA GLY A 135 -11.63 21.34 3.63
C GLY A 135 -10.18 21.10 3.21
N LYS A 136 -9.33 20.55 4.09
CA LYS A 136 -7.94 20.18 3.78
C LYS A 136 -7.79 18.69 3.57
N ILE A 137 -6.76 18.31 2.81
CA ILE A 137 -6.35 16.94 2.61
C ILE A 137 -5.38 16.58 3.73
N ALA A 138 -5.72 15.55 4.50
CA ALA A 138 -4.86 15.02 5.56
C ALA A 138 -3.74 14.19 4.94
N VAL A 139 -2.50 14.50 5.33
CA VAL A 139 -1.31 13.76 4.94
C VAL A 139 -0.77 12.99 6.13
N LEU A 140 -0.57 11.69 5.96
CA LEU A 140 0.10 10.82 6.92
C LEU A 140 1.30 10.15 6.23
N ILE A 141 2.17 9.56 7.03
CA ILE A 141 3.38 8.89 6.55
C ILE A 141 3.34 7.42 6.94
N GLY A 142 3.69 6.55 6.01
CA GLY A 142 4.01 5.16 6.32
C GLY A 142 5.31 4.73 5.67
N ILE A 143 6.02 3.82 6.32
CA ILE A 143 7.29 3.26 5.83
C ILE A 143 7.00 1.91 5.20
N GLU A 144 7.41 1.72 3.95
CA GLU A 144 7.19 0.47 3.22
C GLU A 144 8.46 -0.39 3.20
N GLY A 145 8.65 -1.13 4.29
CA GLY A 145 9.71 -2.11 4.43
C GLY A 145 10.48 -1.94 5.74
N GLY A 146 10.58 -3.03 6.50
CA GLY A 146 11.25 -3.06 7.80
C GLY A 146 12.72 -2.64 7.76
N HIS A 147 13.43 -2.98 6.68
CA HIS A 147 14.86 -2.75 6.51
C HIS A 147 15.31 -1.30 6.73
N MET A 148 14.40 -0.33 6.53
CA MET A 148 14.64 1.10 6.77
C MET A 148 14.86 1.46 8.25
N ILE A 149 14.54 0.58 9.20
CA ILE A 149 14.89 0.79 10.62
C ILE A 149 16.34 0.40 10.93
N GLY A 150 17.08 -0.18 9.97
CA GLY A 150 18.48 -0.56 10.14
C GLY A 150 18.71 -1.57 11.26
N ASN A 151 17.77 -2.48 11.50
CA ASN A 151 17.76 -3.45 12.60
C ASN A 151 17.90 -2.84 14.00
N ASP A 152 17.44 -1.59 14.15
CA ASP A 152 17.47 -0.89 15.41
C ASP A 152 16.07 -0.41 15.79
N ILE A 153 15.52 -1.03 16.82
CA ILE A 153 14.20 -0.69 17.37
C ILE A 153 14.11 0.76 17.85
N ARG A 154 15.24 1.42 18.15
CA ARG A 154 15.28 2.85 18.50
C ARG A 154 14.97 3.73 17.30
N VAL A 155 15.43 3.34 16.10
CA VAL A 155 15.12 4.07 14.86
C VAL A 155 13.62 4.03 14.57
N LEU A 156 12.96 2.90 14.80
CA LEU A 156 11.50 2.79 14.72
C LEU A 156 10.80 3.83 15.62
N ARG A 157 11.26 4.01 16.86
CA ARG A 157 10.70 5.01 17.79
C ARG A 157 10.90 6.42 17.24
N MET A 158 12.10 6.72 16.73
CA MET A 158 12.42 8.02 16.12
C MET A 158 11.52 8.30 14.91
N PHE A 159 11.26 7.30 14.06
CA PHE A 159 10.30 7.44 12.97
C PHE A 159 8.87 7.72 13.47
N GLY A 160 8.45 7.05 14.55
CA GLY A 160 7.20 7.35 15.24
C GLY A 160 7.09 8.81 15.71
N ASP A 161 8.18 9.34 16.26
CA ASP A 161 8.30 10.74 16.72
C ASP A 161 8.23 11.74 15.55
N LEU A 162 8.86 11.40 14.41
CA LEU A 162 8.79 12.14 13.14
C LEU A 162 7.43 12.03 12.45
N GLY A 163 6.54 11.19 12.97
CA GLY A 163 5.13 11.16 12.60
C GLY A 163 4.73 9.99 11.69
N VAL A 164 5.59 8.99 11.51
CA VAL A 164 5.24 7.74 10.84
C VAL A 164 4.12 7.02 11.59
N ARG A 165 3.12 6.51 10.86
CA ARG A 165 1.92 5.88 11.43
C ARG A 165 1.62 4.48 10.93
N TYR A 166 2.35 3.97 9.95
CA TYR A 166 2.50 2.53 9.75
C TYR A 166 3.93 2.17 9.36
N ILE A 167 4.32 0.91 9.58
CA ILE A 167 5.50 0.30 8.96
C ILE A 167 5.09 -1.04 8.36
N THR A 168 5.42 -1.26 7.09
CA THR A 168 5.28 -2.55 6.41
C THR A 168 6.46 -3.45 6.82
N LEU A 169 6.17 -4.62 7.38
CA LEU A 169 7.21 -5.44 8.05
C LEU A 169 8.30 -5.93 7.09
N SER A 170 7.98 -6.15 5.82
CA SER A 170 8.94 -6.47 4.74
C SER A 170 8.53 -5.74 3.46
N HIS A 171 9.34 -5.86 2.41
CA HIS A 171 8.98 -5.44 1.05
C HIS A 171 9.21 -6.64 0.10
N PHE A 172 9.78 -6.45 -1.10
CA PHE A 172 10.04 -7.55 -2.03
C PHE A 172 11.08 -8.58 -1.56
N TYR A 173 11.99 -8.18 -0.68
CA TYR A 173 13.03 -9.05 -0.12
C TYR A 173 12.75 -9.34 1.35
N ASN A 174 13.27 -10.46 1.84
CA ASN A 174 13.31 -10.69 3.28
C ASN A 174 14.09 -9.57 3.97
N ASP A 175 13.59 -9.16 5.12
CA ASP A 175 14.38 -8.40 6.08
C ASP A 175 15.12 -9.37 7.03
N GLU A 176 16.00 -8.87 7.88
CA GLU A 176 16.74 -9.65 8.88
C GLU A 176 15.83 -10.27 9.96
N TRP A 177 14.55 -9.89 9.99
CA TRP A 177 13.60 -10.32 11.02
C TRP A 177 12.18 -10.61 10.51
N ALA A 178 11.93 -10.51 9.20
CA ALA A 178 10.63 -10.79 8.59
C ALA A 178 10.77 -11.34 7.16
N ASP A 179 10.12 -12.47 6.88
CA ASP A 179 10.09 -13.03 5.52
C ASP A 179 9.08 -12.31 4.62
N SER A 180 9.46 -12.08 3.37
CA SER A 180 8.64 -11.55 2.28
C SER A 180 7.86 -12.65 1.55
N SER A 181 6.71 -12.28 0.96
CA SER A 181 5.92 -13.15 0.09
C SER A 181 6.59 -13.44 -1.26
N THR A 182 7.55 -12.62 -1.68
CA THR A 182 8.19 -12.72 -3.01
C THR A 182 9.64 -13.18 -2.96
N ASP A 183 10.14 -13.55 -1.78
CA ASP A 183 11.49 -14.06 -1.58
C ASP A 183 11.46 -15.47 -0.97
N LYS A 184 12.61 -16.16 -1.03
CA LYS A 184 12.74 -17.49 -0.42
C LYS A 184 12.75 -17.35 1.10
N PRO A 185 11.85 -18.02 1.84
CA PRO A 185 11.81 -17.89 3.30
C PRO A 185 13.14 -18.22 3.97
N VAL A 186 13.55 -17.39 4.94
CA VAL A 186 14.78 -17.56 5.74
C VAL A 186 14.44 -17.76 7.22
N HIS A 187 13.43 -17.06 7.72
CA HIS A 187 13.10 -17.01 9.15
C HIS A 187 11.93 -17.91 9.55
N ASN A 188 11.19 -18.41 8.57
CA ASN A 188 9.89 -19.05 8.76
C ASN A 188 8.91 -18.09 9.47
N GLY A 189 8.79 -16.87 8.91
CA GLY A 189 7.92 -15.80 9.40
C GLY A 189 8.67 -14.67 10.08
N LEU A 190 8.33 -14.41 11.35
CA LEU A 190 9.01 -13.43 12.20
C LEU A 190 10.03 -14.11 13.12
N THR A 191 11.23 -13.54 13.20
CA THR A 191 12.18 -13.87 14.28
C THR A 191 11.67 -13.31 15.61
N ASP A 192 12.30 -13.69 16.74
CA ASP A 192 11.91 -13.12 18.04
C ASP A 192 12.13 -11.60 18.10
N PHE A 193 13.17 -11.09 17.43
CA PHE A 193 13.35 -9.65 17.25
C PHE A 193 12.22 -9.03 16.42
N GLY A 194 11.77 -9.68 15.35
CA GLY A 194 10.62 -9.23 14.56
C GLY A 194 9.32 -9.18 15.37
N LYS A 195 9.12 -10.12 16.31
CA LYS A 195 7.99 -10.08 17.25
C LYS A 195 8.12 -8.90 18.22
N ASP A 196 9.32 -8.56 18.66
CA ASP A 196 9.57 -7.37 19.49
C ASP A 196 9.33 -6.06 18.73
N ILE A 197 9.65 -6.01 17.43
CA ILE A 197 9.28 -4.90 16.55
C ILE A 197 7.75 -4.71 16.54
N VAL A 198 6.97 -5.77 16.28
CA VAL A 198 5.49 -5.71 16.29
C VAL A 198 4.95 -5.20 17.63
N ARG A 199 5.50 -5.67 18.76
CA ARG A 199 5.11 -5.22 20.10
C ARG A 199 5.44 -3.74 20.33
N GLU A 200 6.59 -3.28 19.86
CA GLU A 200 6.98 -1.88 19.98
C GLU A 200 6.11 -0.97 19.11
N MET A 201 5.74 -1.41 17.90
CA MET A 201 4.78 -0.68 17.06
C MET A 201 3.44 -0.50 17.76
N ASN A 202 2.90 -1.57 18.37
CA ASN A 202 1.68 -1.47 19.18
C ASN A 202 1.87 -0.50 20.36
N ARG A 203 3.03 -0.51 21.03
CA ARG A 203 3.34 0.39 22.15
C ARG A 203 3.39 1.87 21.72
N GLN A 204 3.89 2.15 20.52
CA GLN A 204 4.01 3.50 19.94
C GLN A 204 2.70 3.99 19.28
N GLY A 205 1.72 3.11 19.09
CA GLY A 205 0.53 3.42 18.28
C GLY A 205 0.85 3.54 16.79
N ILE A 206 1.86 2.81 16.31
CA ILE A 206 2.19 2.67 14.89
C ILE A 206 1.46 1.42 14.38
N LEU A 207 0.72 1.57 13.28
CA LEU A 207 0.00 0.46 12.65
C LEU A 207 1.01 -0.54 12.06
N VAL A 208 0.74 -1.82 12.29
CA VAL A 208 1.51 -2.92 11.72
C VAL A 208 0.92 -3.25 10.36
N ASP A 209 1.70 -2.98 9.31
CA ASP A 209 1.29 -3.29 7.93
C ASP A 209 1.88 -4.63 7.47
N ILE A 210 0.98 -5.50 7.02
CA ILE A 210 1.23 -6.87 6.54
C ILE A 210 1.11 -6.98 5.02
N SER A 211 1.12 -5.87 4.29
CA SER A 211 1.40 -5.92 2.86
C SER A 211 2.83 -6.44 2.63
N HIS A 212 3.09 -7.09 1.49
CA HIS A 212 4.35 -7.74 1.10
C HIS A 212 4.81 -8.95 1.91
N VAL A 213 4.35 -9.14 3.14
CA VAL A 213 4.87 -10.20 4.02
C VAL A 213 4.48 -11.61 3.56
N SER A 214 5.31 -12.61 3.90
CA SER A 214 4.97 -14.01 3.68
C SER A 214 3.74 -14.45 4.48
N ASP A 215 3.07 -15.53 4.09
CA ASP A 215 1.92 -16.09 4.82
C ASP A 215 2.26 -16.37 6.28
N LYS A 216 3.46 -16.90 6.54
CA LYS A 216 3.89 -17.22 7.89
C LYS A 216 4.18 -15.96 8.70
N THR A 217 4.79 -14.94 8.09
CA THR A 217 4.98 -13.62 8.71
C THR A 217 3.63 -12.97 9.04
N PHE A 218 2.64 -13.10 8.16
CA PHE A 218 1.27 -12.65 8.41
C PHE A 218 0.68 -13.31 9.67
N TYR A 219 0.75 -14.64 9.79
CA TYR A 219 0.18 -15.34 10.94
C TYR A 219 0.93 -15.03 12.23
N ASP A 220 2.25 -14.89 12.19
CA ASP A 220 3.04 -14.50 13.37
C ASP A 220 2.70 -13.08 13.82
N ALA A 221 2.60 -12.13 12.90
CA ALA A 221 2.18 -10.76 13.20
C ALA A 221 0.76 -10.74 13.77
N LEU A 222 -0.15 -11.54 13.18
CA LEU A 222 -1.53 -11.66 13.64
C LEU A 222 -1.56 -12.22 15.07
N GLU A 223 -0.77 -13.24 15.40
CA GLU A 223 -0.68 -13.81 16.74
C GLU A 223 -0.13 -12.82 17.76
N VAL A 224 0.98 -12.16 17.42
CA VAL A 224 1.76 -11.32 18.35
C VAL A 224 1.10 -9.96 18.61
N SER A 225 0.46 -9.38 17.59
CA SER A 225 -0.10 -8.03 17.70
C SER A 225 -1.26 -7.97 18.69
N LYS A 226 -1.21 -6.94 19.54
CA LYS A 226 -2.27 -6.57 20.50
C LYS A 226 -3.28 -5.59 19.93
N ALA A 227 -3.00 -5.03 18.75
CA ALA A 227 -3.87 -4.11 18.02
C ALA A 227 -4.22 -4.67 16.64
N PRO A 228 -5.31 -4.20 16.00
CA PRO A 228 -5.63 -4.58 14.63
C PRO A 228 -4.49 -4.32 13.66
N LEU A 229 -4.28 -5.24 12.73
CA LEU A 229 -3.32 -5.10 11.63
C LEU A 229 -3.99 -4.43 10.42
N ILE A 230 -3.18 -3.85 9.54
CA ILE A 230 -3.64 -3.41 8.21
C ILE A 230 -2.88 -4.15 7.12
N ALA A 231 -3.52 -4.43 6.00
CA ALA A 231 -2.82 -4.61 4.74
C ALA A 231 -3.05 -3.33 3.92
N SER A 232 -2.06 -2.43 3.90
CA SER A 232 -2.16 -1.10 3.27
C SER A 232 -2.39 -1.13 1.75
N HIS A 233 -1.98 -2.20 1.06
CA HIS A 233 -2.19 -2.41 -0.38
C HIS A 233 -2.02 -3.90 -0.72
N SER A 234 -3.06 -4.71 -0.48
CA SER A 234 -3.08 -6.12 -0.90
C SER A 234 -4.47 -6.51 -1.42
N SER A 235 -4.53 -7.51 -2.29
CA SER A 235 -5.78 -7.97 -2.92
C SER A 235 -6.06 -9.45 -2.61
N CYS A 236 -7.03 -10.07 -3.28
CA CYS A 236 -7.54 -11.40 -2.95
C CYS A 236 -6.93 -12.48 -3.86
N ARG A 237 -6.36 -13.55 -3.28
CA ARG A 237 -5.81 -14.68 -4.06
C ARG A 237 -6.85 -15.43 -4.87
N ALA A 238 -8.10 -15.44 -4.39
CA ALA A 238 -9.22 -16.04 -5.10
C ALA A 238 -9.53 -15.34 -6.44
N ILE A 239 -9.13 -14.06 -6.59
CA ILE A 239 -9.29 -13.28 -7.82
C ILE A 239 -8.04 -13.41 -8.69
N SER A 240 -6.87 -13.07 -8.13
CA SER A 240 -5.57 -13.25 -8.78
C SER A 240 -4.64 -14.01 -7.87
N ASN A 241 -4.26 -15.23 -8.27
CA ASN A 241 -3.44 -16.15 -7.49
C ASN A 241 -1.96 -15.73 -7.49
N HIS A 242 -1.67 -14.62 -6.81
CA HIS A 242 -0.34 -14.06 -6.65
C HIS A 242 0.09 -14.11 -5.18
N ALA A 243 1.38 -14.35 -4.90
CA ALA A 243 1.91 -14.44 -3.54
C ALA A 243 1.69 -13.16 -2.72
N ARG A 244 1.69 -12.00 -3.38
CA ARG A 244 1.34 -10.70 -2.77
C ARG A 244 -0.10 -10.60 -2.29
N ASN A 245 -1.02 -11.39 -2.80
CA ASN A 245 -2.42 -11.34 -2.40
C ASN A 245 -2.67 -12.20 -1.16
N MET A 246 -3.82 -12.03 -0.52
CA MET A 246 -4.21 -12.74 0.69
C MET A 246 -5.14 -13.92 0.38
N THR A 247 -4.97 -15.05 1.09
CA THR A 247 -5.95 -16.16 1.04
C THR A 247 -7.21 -15.81 1.81
N ASP A 248 -8.33 -16.48 1.51
CA ASP A 248 -9.57 -16.33 2.28
C ASP A 248 -9.40 -16.62 3.78
N GLN A 249 -8.50 -17.54 4.13
CA GLN A 249 -8.20 -17.85 5.55
C GLN A 249 -7.46 -16.69 6.22
N MET A 250 -6.50 -16.07 5.54
CA MET A 250 -5.84 -14.86 6.03
C MET A 250 -6.86 -13.72 6.19
N ILE A 251 -7.74 -13.52 5.20
CA ILE A 251 -8.79 -12.48 5.25
C ILE A 251 -9.70 -12.69 6.46
N LYS A 252 -10.20 -13.92 6.68
CA LYS A 252 -11.03 -14.25 7.85
C LYS A 252 -10.29 -14.06 9.17
N GLY A 253 -9.03 -14.50 9.24
CA GLY A 253 -8.19 -14.34 10.43
C GLY A 253 -7.93 -12.87 10.77
N LEU A 254 -7.67 -12.05 9.75
CA LEU A 254 -7.50 -10.61 9.90
C LEU A 254 -8.79 -9.94 10.39
N ALA A 255 -9.93 -10.26 9.76
CA ALA A 255 -11.23 -9.75 10.15
C ALA A 255 -11.62 -10.12 11.59
N ALA A 256 -11.29 -11.34 12.03
CA ALA A 256 -11.52 -11.79 13.41
C ALA A 256 -10.74 -10.96 14.45
N LYS A 257 -9.66 -10.28 14.04
CA LYS A 257 -8.90 -9.32 14.86
C LYS A 257 -9.18 -7.85 14.50
N ALA A 258 -10.32 -7.58 13.84
CA ALA A 258 -10.75 -6.27 13.39
C ALA A 258 -9.74 -5.54 12.47
N GLY A 259 -8.86 -6.30 11.81
CA GLY A 259 -7.93 -5.74 10.84
C GLY A 259 -8.61 -5.36 9.53
N VAL A 260 -7.90 -4.59 8.71
CA VAL A 260 -8.45 -3.99 7.49
C VAL A 260 -7.54 -4.31 6.30
N ILE A 261 -8.15 -4.64 5.17
CA ILE A 261 -7.47 -4.78 3.89
C ILE A 261 -7.85 -3.58 3.03
N GLN A 262 -6.84 -2.91 2.51
CA GLN A 262 -6.97 -1.82 1.55
C GLN A 262 -6.54 -2.38 0.19
N ILE A 263 -7.49 -2.39 -0.75
CA ILE A 263 -7.36 -3.14 -2.01
C ILE A 263 -6.32 -2.47 -2.91
N ASN A 264 -5.40 -3.28 -3.44
CA ASN A 264 -4.38 -2.81 -4.37
C ASN A 264 -4.94 -2.75 -5.80
N TYR A 265 -4.66 -1.66 -6.52
CA TYR A 265 -5.10 -1.44 -7.90
C TYR A 265 -4.07 -1.84 -8.97
N GLU A 266 -2.93 -2.42 -8.59
CA GLU A 266 -1.98 -3.02 -9.54
C GLU A 266 -2.66 -4.15 -10.32
N ARG A 267 -2.58 -4.07 -11.65
CA ARG A 267 -3.30 -4.98 -12.56
C ARG A 267 -2.87 -6.43 -12.41
N ALA A 268 -1.60 -6.68 -12.09
CA ALA A 268 -1.14 -8.05 -11.87
C ALA A 268 -1.80 -8.73 -10.64
N PHE A 269 -2.37 -7.94 -9.72
CA PHE A 269 -2.96 -8.43 -8.47
C PHE A 269 -4.49 -8.44 -8.47
N LEU A 270 -5.13 -8.12 -9.60
CA LEU A 270 -6.59 -8.07 -9.78
C LEU A 270 -7.08 -8.98 -10.92
#